data_AF-A0A6B3QLC0-F1
#
_entry.id   AF-A0A6B3QLC0-F1
#
_cell.length_a   1.000
_cell.length_b   1.000
_cell.length_c   1.000
_cell.angle_alpha   90.00
_cell.angle_beta   90.00
_cell.angle_gamma   90.00
#
_symmetry.space_group_name_H-M   'P 1'
#
loop_
_entity.id
_entity.type
_entity.pdbx_description
1 polymer ?
#
loop_
_entity_poly.entity_id
_entity_poly.type
_entity_poly.pdbx_seq_one_letter_code
_entity_poly.pdbx_strand_id
1 'polypeptide(L)'
;MKRDAVTGGGCLVSAAGVVGAVWLWGASDRTQRHLGNEFENNGQDFGAVLTELPFVFLAGAVVPAAVWGLGVWLLGRRRRSEPSADSQLHA
;
A
#
# COMPACT_ATOMS: atom_id res chain seq x y z
N MET A 1 30.93 -5.65 -5.04
CA MET A 1 29.50 -5.93 -4.79
C MET A 1 28.74 -4.62 -4.81
N LYS A 2 28.25 -4.20 -5.98
CA LYS A 2 27.46 -2.98 -6.14
C LYS A 2 26.05 -3.36 -5.69
N ARG A 3 25.69 -3.06 -4.44
CA ARG A 3 24.34 -3.34 -3.94
C ARG A 3 23.41 -2.42 -4.71
N ASP A 4 22.55 -3.00 -5.54
CA ASP A 4 21.54 -2.31 -6.30
C ASP A 4 20.64 -1.53 -5.33
N ALA A 5 20.90 -0.22 -5.20
CA ALA A 5 20.08 0.68 -4.39
C ALA A 5 18.59 0.60 -4.79
N VAL A 6 18.32 0.18 -6.03
CA VAL A 6 16.99 -0.06 -6.60
C VAL A 6 16.30 -1.28 -5.98
N THR A 7 16.98 -2.40 -5.75
CA THR A 7 16.38 -3.55 -5.05
C THR A 7 16.28 -3.31 -3.54
N GLY A 8 17.23 -2.58 -2.95
CA GLY A 8 17.15 -2.18 -1.53
C GLY A 8 15.96 -1.26 -1.23
N GLY A 9 15.71 -0.27 -2.10
CA GLY A 9 14.61 0.68 -1.93
C GLY A 9 13.23 0.02 -2.02
N GLY A 10 13.03 -0.89 -2.98
CA GLY A 10 11.76 -1.62 -3.12
C GLY A 10 11.43 -2.48 -1.90
N CYS A 11 12.41 -3.25 -1.41
CA CYS A 11 12.22 -4.09 -0.22
C CYS A 11 11.92 -3.26 1.04
N LEU A 12 12.62 -2.14 1.23
CA LEU A 12 12.38 -1.26 2.39
C LEU A 12 10.97 -0.64 2.34
N VAL A 13 10.51 -0.21 1.17
CA VAL A 13 9.17 0.37 0.99
C VAL A 13 8.08 -0.68 1.24
N SER A 14 8.24 -1.91 0.72
CA SER A 14 7.30 -3.00 1.01
C SER A 14 7.31 -3.38 2.48
N ALA A 15 8.48 -3.45 3.13
CA ALA A 15 8.59 -3.74 4.56
C ALA A 15 7.90 -2.66 5.40
N ALA A 16 8.12 -1.38 5.09
CA ALA A 16 7.44 -0.27 5.76
C ALA A 16 5.92 -0.31 5.55
N GLY A 17 5.46 -0.65 4.33
CA GLY A 17 4.05 -0.80 4.01
C GLY A 17 3.37 -1.93 4.79
N VAL A 18 4.03 -3.09 4.91
CA VAL A 18 3.56 -4.21 5.73
C VAL A 18 3.47 -3.81 7.20
N VAL A 19 4.53 -3.23 7.76
CA VAL A 19 4.56 -2.83 9.18
C VAL A 19 3.46 -1.83 9.47
N GLY A 20 3.28 -0.82 8.62
CA GLY A 20 2.22 0.18 8.76
C GLY A 20 0.82 -0.44 8.65
N ALA A 21 0.60 -1.33 7.68
CA ALA A 21 -0.70 -1.99 7.49
C ALA A 21 -1.08 -2.88 8.68
N VAL A 22 -0.13 -3.68 9.19
CA VAL A 22 -0.34 -4.54 10.36
C VAL A 22 -0.58 -3.71 11.61
N TRP A 23 0.18 -2.63 11.81
CA TRP A 23 -0.02 -1.72 12.94
C TRP A 23 -1.39 -1.04 12.89
N LEU A 24 -1.80 -0.51 11.74
CA LEU A 24 -3.09 0.14 11.56
C LEU A 24 -4.26 -0.84 11.74
N TRP A 25 -4.12 -2.06 11.22
CA TRP A 25 -5.11 -3.13 11.43
C TRP A 25 -5.23 -3.49 12.92
N GLY A 26 -4.10 -3.66 13.61
CA GLY A 26 -4.08 -3.98 15.04
C GLY A 26 -4.63 -2.85 15.92
N ALA A 27 -4.40 -1.59 15.54
CA ALA A 27 -4.89 -0.41 16.24
C ALA A 27 -6.36 -0.06 15.95
N SER A 28 -7.00 -0.73 14.99
CA SER A 28 -8.41 -0.51 14.67
C SER A 28 -9.31 -1.02 15.80
N ASP A 29 -10.30 -0.22 16.19
CA ASP A 29 -11.29 -0.61 17.19
C ASP A 29 -12.01 -1.94 16.85
N ARG A 30 -12.14 -2.26 15.56
CA ARG A 30 -12.71 -3.55 15.12
C ARG A 30 -11.84 -4.70 15.58
N THR A 31 -10.54 -4.65 15.30
CA THR A 31 -9.58 -5.70 15.64
C THR A 31 -9.39 -5.81 17.15
N GLN A 32 -9.33 -4.68 17.86
CA GLN A 32 -9.24 -4.65 19.32
C GLN A 32 -10.44 -5.32 19.99
N ARG A 33 -11.65 -5.15 19.45
CA ARG A 33 -12.85 -5.85 19.94
C ARG A 33 -12.81 -7.37 19.71
N HIS A 34 -12.29 -7.84 18.58
CA HIS A 34 -12.17 -9.28 18.30
C HIS A 34 -11.00 -9.95 19.06
N LEU A 35 -9.95 -9.18 19.36
CA LEU A 35 -8.79 -9.64 20.14
C LEU A 35 -9.02 -9.63 21.65
N GLY A 36 -10.20 -9.22 22.12
CA GLY A 36 -10.61 -9.34 23.52
C GLY A 36 -10.18 -8.18 24.43
N ASN A 37 -9.90 -6.99 23.88
CA ASN A 37 -9.40 -5.87 24.69
C ASN A 37 -10.47 -5.16 25.55
N GLU A 38 -11.77 -5.46 25.42
CA GLU A 38 -12.80 -4.60 26.04
C GLU A 38 -13.90 -5.26 26.87
N PHE A 39 -14.29 -6.54 26.75
CA PHE A 39 -15.37 -7.04 27.63
C PHE A 39 -15.20 -8.53 27.95
N GLU A 40 -14.91 -8.82 29.22
CA GLU A 40 -14.92 -10.13 29.89
C GLU A 40 -14.48 -11.32 29.02
N ASN A 41 -13.17 -11.64 28.97
CA ASN A 41 -12.55 -12.95 28.65
C ASN A 41 -13.48 -14.11 28.18
N ASN A 42 -14.24 -13.96 27.10
CA ASN A 42 -15.27 -14.92 26.66
C ASN A 42 -15.12 -15.35 25.19
N GLY A 43 -13.89 -15.35 24.68
CA GLY A 43 -13.61 -15.91 23.35
C GLY A 43 -12.82 -14.93 22.52
N GLN A 44 -11.51 -15.02 22.67
CA GLN A 44 -10.56 -14.37 21.77
C GLN A 44 -10.81 -14.94 20.36
N ASP A 45 -11.44 -14.15 19.48
CA ASP A 45 -11.81 -14.62 18.16
C ASP A 45 -10.60 -14.49 17.23
N PHE A 46 -9.72 -15.49 17.32
CA PHE A 46 -8.52 -15.60 16.48
C PHE A 46 -8.85 -15.79 14.99
N GLY A 47 -10.13 -15.97 14.62
CA GLY A 47 -10.58 -15.99 13.24
C GLY A 47 -10.16 -14.74 12.48
N ALA A 48 -10.22 -13.56 13.12
CA ALA A 48 -9.77 -12.31 12.51
C ALA A 48 -8.26 -12.31 12.23
N VAL A 49 -7.44 -12.86 13.13
CA VAL A 49 -5.98 -12.98 12.91
C VAL A 49 -5.68 -13.95 11.76
N LEU A 50 -6.34 -15.09 11.73
CA LEU A 50 -6.06 -16.13 10.73
C LEU A 50 -6.56 -15.75 9.34
N THR A 51 -7.68 -15.02 9.26
CA THR A 51 -8.29 -14.68 7.97
C THR A 51 -7.91 -13.29 7.48
N GLU A 52 -7.85 -12.27 8.34
CA GLU A 52 -7.62 -10.88 7.89
C GLU A 52 -6.13 -10.55 7.75
N LEU A 53 -5.27 -11.07 8.64
CA LEU A 53 -3.84 -10.74 8.68
C LEU A 53 -3.08 -11.08 7.38
N PRO A 54 -3.30 -12.22 6.70
CA PRO A 54 -2.66 -12.49 5.41
C PRO A 54 -3.00 -11.46 4.35
N PHE A 55 -4.26 -11.00 4.30
CA PHE A 55 -4.68 -9.97 3.36
C PHE A 55 -4.12 -8.60 3.70
N VAL A 56 -4.06 -8.25 4.99
CA VAL A 56 -3.43 -7.00 5.46
C VAL A 56 -1.95 -6.97 5.11
N PHE A 57 -1.24 -8.09 5.29
CA PHE A 57 0.16 -8.24 4.89
C PHE A 57 0.35 -8.03 3.38
N LEU A 58 -0.43 -8.74 2.56
CA LEU A 58 -0.36 -8.62 1.10
C LEU A 58 -0.71 -7.20 0.63
N ALA A 59 -1.75 -6.59 1.21
CA ALA A 59 -2.11 -5.22 0.92
C ALA A 59 -0.98 -4.25 1.28
N GLY A 60 -0.40 -4.37 2.48
CA GLY A 60 0.73 -3.55 2.91
C GLY A 60 1.95 -3.68 2.00
N ALA A 61 2.20 -4.87 1.44
CA ALA A 61 3.31 -5.10 0.51
C ALA A 61 3.06 -4.51 -0.89
N VAL A 62 1.83 -4.59 -1.40
CA VAL A 62 1.48 -4.29 -2.81
C VAL A 62 1.02 -2.84 -3.01
N VAL A 63 0.29 -2.26 -2.05
CA VAL A 63 -0.29 -0.91 -2.16
C VAL A 63 0.76 0.16 -2.49
N PRO A 64 1.97 0.19 -1.87
CA PRO A 64 2.97 1.21 -2.20
C PRO A 64 3.37 1.19 -3.68
N ALA A 65 3.56 -0.01 -4.25
CA ALA A 65 3.90 -0.18 -5.65
C ALA A 65 2.75 0.24 -6.58
N ALA A 66 1.51 -0.12 -6.23
CA ALA A 66 0.32 0.27 -6.98
C ALA A 66 0.11 1.79 -7.02
N VAL A 67 0.28 2.47 -5.87
CA VAL A 67 0.19 3.94 -5.77
C VAL A 67 1.23 4.62 -6.64
N TRP A 68 2.48 4.11 -6.63
CA TRP A 68 3.55 4.65 -7.46
C TRP A 68 3.28 4.43 -8.96
N GLY A 69 2.88 3.22 -9.35
CA GLY A 69 2.51 2.89 -10.73
C GLY A 69 1.37 3.77 -11.24
N LEU A 70 0.36 4.01 -10.41
CA LEU A 70 -0.76 4.90 -10.73
C LEU A 70 -0.30 6.35 -10.91
N GLY A 71 0.59 6.84 -10.03
CA GLY A 71 1.16 8.19 -10.14
C GLY A 71 1.94 8.40 -11.43
N VAL A 72 2.80 7.43 -11.80
CA VAL A 72 3.56 7.45 -13.06
C VAL A 72 2.62 7.42 -14.26
N TRP A 73 1.60 6.55 -14.23
CA TRP A 73 0.61 6.46 -15.31
C TRP A 73 -0.17 7.76 -15.50
N LEU A 74 -0.65 8.38 -14.43
CA LEU A 74 -1.36 9.66 -14.47
C LEU A 74 -0.47 10.78 -15.02
N LEU A 75 0.80 10.83 -14.60
CA LEU A 75 1.74 11.85 -15.07
C LEU A 75 2.09 11.67 -16.56
N GLY A 76 2.27 10.43 -17.01
CA GLY A 76 2.49 10.10 -18.42
C GLY A 76 1.26 10.39 -19.29
N ARG A 77 0.05 10.18 -18.77
CA ARG A 77 -1.21 10.53 -19.44
C ARG A 77 -1.34 12.05 -19.63
N ARG A 78 -1.01 12.85 -18.61
CA ARG A 78 -1.05 14.32 -18.70
C ARG A 78 -0.12 14.87 -19.79
N ARG A 79 1.11 14.35 -19.88
CA ARG A 79 2.08 14.78 -20.91
C ARG A 79 1.66 14.43 -22.34
N ARG A 80 0.89 13.35 -22.53
CA ARG A 80 0.37 12.96 -23.85
C ARG A 80 -0.83 13.80 -24.28
N SER A 81 -1.44 14.53 -23.35
CA SER A 81 -2.57 15.43 -23.59
C SER A 81 -2.15 16.88 -23.85
N GLU A 82 -0.87 17.24 -23.77
CA GLU A 82 -0.37 18.49 -24.32
C GLU A 82 -0.40 18.38 -25.85
N PRO A 83 -1.36 19.01 -26.53
CA PRO A 83 -1.36 19.03 -27.99
C PRO A 83 -0.20 19.91 -28.40
N SER A 84 0.64 19.44 -29.32
CA SER A 84 1.53 20.28 -30.10
C SER A 84 0.72 21.44 -30.70
N ALA A 85 0.67 22.56 -30.01
CA ALA A 85 0.22 23.85 -30.51
C ALA A 85 1.30 24.45 -31.42
N ASP A 86 1.87 23.62 -32.30
CA ASP A 86 3.09 23.89 -33.06
C ASP A 86 2.90 23.60 -34.57
N SER A 87 1.65 23.49 -35.04
CA SER A 87 1.32 23.26 -36.45
C SER A 87 0.30 24.25 -37.02
N GLN A 88 0.15 25.44 -36.43
CA GLN A 88 -0.82 26.46 -36.88
C GLN A 88 -0.20 27.86 -37.12
N LEU A 89 1.12 27.97 -37.32
CA LEU A 89 1.77 29.25 -37.65
C LEU A 89 2.63 29.24 -38.93
N HIS A 90 2.57 28.16 -39.71
CA HIS A 90 3.18 28.07 -41.04
C HIS A 90 2.16 27.51 -42.04
N ALA A 91 1.18 28.33 -42.43
CA ALA A 91 0.37 28.14 -43.63
C ALA A 91 0.00 29.50 -44.22
#